data_AF-A0A1H9UJG1-F1
#
_entry.id   AF-A0A1H9UJG1-F1
#
_cell.length_a   1.000
_cell.length_b   1.000
_cell.length_c   1.000
_cell.angle_alpha   90.00
_cell.angle_beta   90.00
_cell.angle_gamma   90.00
#
_symmetry.space_group_name_H-M   'P 1'
#
loop_
_entity.id
_entity.type
_entity.pdbx_description
1 polymer ?
#
loop_
_entity_poly.entity_id
_entity_poly.type
_entity_poly.pdbx_seq_one_letter_code
_entity_poly.pdbx_strand_id
1 'polypeptide(L)'
;MIEGGQVYERAWNDGVRRHCPEQPGHLMSWVSLSPWERASANAVYETVRSIVEAGGTEGLSRVQKGRFVTLLRIAQVHRHLSSPRESIVADWEELPAWQRETNADIFEHIEDLILGAR
;
A
#
# COMPACT_ATOMS: atom_id res chain seq x y z
N MET A 1 -3.06 19.41 -7.17
CA MET A 1 -3.58 18.03 -7.19
C MET A 1 -2.83 17.27 -6.12
N ILE A 2 -3.51 16.43 -5.34
CA ILE A 2 -2.84 15.52 -4.39
C ILE A 2 -2.18 14.43 -5.23
N GLU A 3 -0.90 14.16 -4.99
CA GLU A 3 -0.21 13.05 -5.69
C GLU A 3 -0.74 11.71 -5.19
N GLY A 4 -0.92 10.73 -6.09
CA GLY A 4 -1.43 9.40 -5.72
C GLY A 4 -0.64 8.74 -4.59
N GLY A 5 0.68 8.95 -4.56
CA GLY A 5 1.52 8.51 -3.45
C GLY A 5 1.18 9.12 -2.08
N GLN A 6 0.60 10.32 -2.01
CA GLN A 6 0.13 10.92 -0.74
C GLN A 6 -1.15 10.25 -0.25
N VAL A 7 -1.99 9.73 -1.16
CA VAL A 7 -3.15 8.92 -0.79
C VAL A 7 -2.68 7.60 -0.19
N TYR A 8 -1.71 6.94 -0.82
CA TYR A 8 -1.07 5.73 -0.28
C TYR A 8 -0.46 5.98 1.10
N GLU A 9 0.31 7.07 1.27
CA GLU A 9 0.94 7.42 2.56
C GLU A 9 -0.09 7.63 3.67
N ARG A 10 -1.18 8.34 3.38
CA ARG A 10 -2.27 8.53 4.34
C ARG A 10 -2.88 7.19 4.77
N ALA A 11 -3.22 6.34 3.81
CA ALA A 11 -3.83 5.04 4.09
C ALA A 11 -2.89 4.12 4.89
N TRP A 12 -1.59 4.11 4.54
CA TRP A 12 -0.56 3.42 5.31
C TRP A 12 -0.52 3.92 6.75
N ASN A 13 -0.43 5.23 6.95
CA ASN A 13 -0.32 5.84 8.27
C ASN A 13 -1.56 5.60 9.13
N ASP A 14 -2.75 5.65 8.55
CA ASP A 14 -3.99 5.35 9.26
C ASP A 14 -4.09 3.87 9.63
N GLY A 15 -3.64 2.97 8.75
CA GLY A 15 -3.51 1.54 9.05
C GLY A 15 -2.51 1.25 10.17
N VAL A 16 -1.32 1.88 10.15
CA VAL A 16 -0.32 1.76 11.22
C VAL A 16 -0.91 2.24 12.56
N ARG A 17 -1.57 3.40 12.59
CA ARG A 17 -2.22 3.91 13.83
C ARG A 17 -3.29 2.96 14.36
N ARG A 18 -4.01 2.27 13.47
CA ARG A 18 -5.10 1.36 13.83
C ARG A 18 -4.60 0.00 14.31
N HIS A 19 -3.62 -0.57 13.62
CA HIS A 19 -3.22 -1.97 13.79
C HIS A 19 -1.88 -2.17 14.49
N CYS A 20 -1.05 -1.12 14.59
CA CYS A 20 0.26 -1.14 15.26
C CYS A 20 0.52 0.16 16.05
N PRO A 21 -0.40 0.57 16.95
CA PRO A 21 -0.29 1.84 17.68
C PRO A 21 0.94 1.93 18.58
N GLU A 22 1.48 0.79 19.00
CA GLU A 22 2.63 0.69 19.90
C GLU A 22 3.99 0.93 19.21
N GLN A 23 4.03 0.93 17.87
CA GLN A 23 5.26 1.15 17.09
C GLN A 23 5.10 2.30 16.09
N PRO A 24 5.07 3.57 16.55
CA PRO A 24 4.91 4.74 15.69
C PRO A 24 6.06 4.94 14.70
N GLY A 25 7.18 4.24 14.86
CA GLY A 25 8.32 4.27 13.94
C GLY A 25 8.01 3.78 12.52
N HIS A 26 6.88 3.10 12.30
CA HIS A 26 6.42 2.69 10.97
C HIS A 26 5.65 3.80 10.23
N LEU A 27 5.35 4.93 10.86
CA LEU A 27 4.70 6.05 10.20
C LEU A 27 5.61 6.67 9.14
N MET A 28 5.05 6.92 7.96
CA MET A 28 5.71 7.59 6.84
C MET A 28 5.49 9.10 6.91
N SER A 29 6.46 9.87 6.40
CA SER A 29 6.33 11.31 6.18
C SER A 29 6.66 11.60 4.73
N TRP A 30 5.68 12.05 3.94
CA TRP A 30 5.83 12.27 2.50
C TRP A 30 7.06 13.11 2.13
N VAL A 31 7.31 14.16 2.91
CA VAL A 31 8.45 15.07 2.71
C VAL A 31 9.79 14.43 3.02
N SER A 32 9.81 13.39 3.87
CA SER A 32 11.02 12.70 4.32
C SER A 32 11.33 11.44 3.51
N LEU A 33 10.37 10.94 2.71
CA LEU A 33 10.59 9.78 1.85
C LEU A 33 11.70 10.07 0.82
N SER A 34 12.45 9.04 0.47
CA SER A 34 13.36 9.08 -0.66
C SER A 34 12.60 9.12 -2.00
N PRO A 35 13.27 9.50 -3.12
CA PRO A 35 12.61 9.55 -4.42
C PRO A 35 12.01 8.21 -4.86
N TRP A 36 12.68 7.09 -4.57
CA TRP A 36 12.19 5.77 -4.98
C TRP A 36 11.00 5.31 -4.13
N GLU A 37 10.94 5.68 -2.84
CA GLU A 37 9.78 5.39 -1.98
C GLU A 37 8.54 6.15 -2.45
N ARG A 38 8.68 7.44 -2.80
CA ARG A 38 7.58 8.23 -3.39
C ARG A 38 7.11 7.63 -4.72
N ALA A 39 8.04 7.26 -5.60
CA ALA A 39 7.72 6.62 -6.87
C ALA A 39 6.99 5.28 -6.65
N SER A 40 7.44 4.48 -5.68
CA SER A 40 6.82 3.20 -5.32
C SER A 40 5.40 3.38 -4.80
N ALA A 41 5.20 4.30 -3.86
CA ALA A 41 3.87 4.63 -3.31
C ALA A 41 2.90 5.08 -4.43
N ASN A 42 3.39 5.93 -5.34
CA ASN A 42 2.58 6.37 -6.48
C ASN A 42 2.25 5.23 -7.45
N ALA A 43 3.21 4.35 -7.75
CA ALA A 43 3.00 3.21 -8.63
C ALA A 43 1.98 2.22 -8.07
N VAL A 44 2.01 1.96 -6.75
CA VAL A 44 1.00 1.14 -6.08
C VAL A 44 -0.38 1.80 -6.20
N TYR A 45 -0.49 3.09 -5.89
CA TYR A 45 -1.74 3.83 -6.02
C TYR A 45 -2.32 3.76 -7.43
N GLU A 46 -1.54 4.08 -8.46
CA GLU A 46 -2.01 4.10 -9.85
C GLU A 46 -2.46 2.71 -10.32
N THR A 47 -1.78 1.65 -9.89
CA THR A 47 -2.16 0.28 -10.26
C THR A 47 -3.48 -0.13 -9.60
N VAL A 48 -3.66 0.18 -8.31
CA VAL A 48 -4.92 -0.09 -7.59
C VAL A 48 -6.06 0.75 -8.19
N ARG A 49 -5.83 2.05 -8.43
CA ARG A 49 -6.81 2.93 -9.10
C ARG A 49 -7.24 2.33 -10.45
N SER A 50 -6.29 1.95 -11.28
CA SER A 50 -6.59 1.41 -12.61
C SER A 50 -7.40 0.12 -12.57
N ILE A 51 -7.15 -0.78 -11.62
CA ILE A 51 -7.92 -2.03 -11.51
C ILE A 51 -9.32 -1.80 -10.95
N VAL A 52 -9.48 -0.88 -9.98
CA VAL A 52 -10.79 -0.46 -9.46
C VAL A 52 -11.60 0.23 -10.55
N GLU A 53 -10.98 1.10 -11.35
CA GLU A 53 -11.65 1.76 -12.47
C GLU A 53 -12.16 0.76 -13.52
N ALA A 54 -11.41 -0.31 -13.75
CA ALA A 54 -11.81 -1.42 -14.63
C ALA A 54 -12.95 -2.28 -14.04
N GLY A 55 -13.17 -2.23 -12.72
CA GLY A 55 -14.27 -2.91 -12.02
C GLY A 55 -14.00 -4.37 -11.63
N GLY A 56 -14.92 -4.98 -10.89
CA GLY A 56 -14.84 -6.37 -10.42
C GLY A 56 -14.06 -6.55 -9.12
N THR A 57 -13.54 -5.47 -8.54
CA THR A 57 -12.82 -5.47 -7.27
C THR A 57 -13.76 -5.66 -6.07
N GLU A 58 -15.07 -5.44 -6.25
CA GLU A 58 -16.10 -5.66 -5.21
C GLU A 58 -16.20 -7.14 -4.81
N GLY A 59 -15.82 -8.05 -5.71
CA GLY A 59 -15.81 -9.49 -5.46
C GLY A 59 -14.54 -9.99 -4.74
N LEU A 60 -13.52 -9.15 -4.55
CA LEU A 60 -12.28 -9.53 -3.88
C LEU A 60 -12.48 -9.57 -2.37
N SER A 61 -12.05 -10.65 -1.73
CA SER A 61 -11.92 -10.70 -0.28
C SER A 61 -10.84 -9.73 0.20
N ARG A 62 -10.95 -9.29 1.44
CA ARG A 62 -9.96 -8.42 2.10
C ARG A 62 -8.53 -9.00 2.05
N VAL A 63 -8.39 -10.32 2.23
CA VAL A 63 -7.10 -11.01 2.11
C VAL A 63 -6.52 -10.90 0.70
N GLN A 64 -7.36 -11.04 -0.34
CA GLN A 64 -6.91 -10.89 -1.73
C GLN A 64 -6.48 -9.44 -2.03
N LYS A 65 -7.21 -8.45 -1.51
CA LYS A 65 -6.86 -7.03 -1.62
C LYS A 65 -5.49 -6.73 -0.96
N GLY A 66 -5.28 -7.22 0.26
CA GLY A 66 -4.01 -7.08 0.96
C GLY A 66 -2.84 -7.78 0.26
N ARG A 67 -3.04 -9.00 -0.25
CA ARG A 67 -2.05 -9.72 -1.05
C ARG A 67 -1.67 -8.96 -2.32
N PHE A 68 -2.66 -8.36 -2.99
CA PHE A 68 -2.43 -7.56 -4.19
C PHE A 68 -1.49 -6.38 -3.90
N VAL A 69 -1.79 -5.57 -2.88
CA VAL A 69 -0.92 -4.45 -2.46
C VAL A 69 0.47 -4.94 -2.05
N THR A 70 0.55 -6.06 -1.35
CA THR A 70 1.82 -6.68 -0.93
C THR A 70 2.72 -6.99 -2.12
N LEU A 71 2.18 -7.68 -3.14
CA LEU A 71 2.92 -8.02 -4.36
C LEU A 71 3.36 -6.77 -5.14
N LEU A 72 2.51 -5.75 -5.24
CA LEU A 72 2.88 -4.50 -5.89
C LEU A 72 4.05 -3.83 -5.17
N ARG A 73 4.01 -3.77 -3.83
CA ARG A 73 5.11 -3.21 -3.04
C ARG A 73 6.41 -3.98 -3.27
N ILE A 74 6.39 -5.32 -3.21
CA ILE A 74 7.56 -6.17 -3.47
C ILE A 74 8.13 -5.90 -4.87
N ALA A 75 7.27 -5.81 -5.89
CA ALA A 75 7.69 -5.50 -7.25
C ALA A 75 8.39 -4.14 -7.35
N GLN A 76 7.88 -3.11 -6.66
CA GLN A 76 8.52 -1.79 -6.62
C GLN A 76 9.88 -1.83 -5.90
N VAL A 77 9.99 -2.60 -4.81
CA VAL A 77 11.29 -2.80 -4.15
C VAL A 77 12.31 -3.40 -5.12
N HIS A 78 11.96 -4.49 -5.83
CA HIS A 78 12.88 -5.11 -6.80
C HIS A 78 13.20 -4.19 -7.99
N ARG A 79 12.28 -3.31 -8.38
CA ARG A 79 12.54 -2.30 -9.42
C ARG A 79 13.59 -1.28 -8.99
N HIS A 80 13.61 -0.90 -7.72
CA HIS A 80 14.42 0.22 -7.22
C HIS A 80 15.68 -0.21 -6.47
N LEU A 81 15.71 -1.42 -5.90
CA LEU A 81 16.82 -1.94 -5.12
C LEU A 81 17.38 -3.20 -5.77
N SER A 82 18.68 -3.19 -6.10
CA SER A 82 19.35 -4.33 -6.75
C SER A 82 19.56 -5.54 -5.84
N SER A 83 19.55 -5.35 -4.52
CA SER A 83 19.73 -6.42 -3.53
C SER A 83 18.95 -6.09 -2.26
N PRO A 84 17.61 -6.23 -2.30
CA PRO A 84 16.77 -5.91 -1.15
C PRO A 84 16.98 -6.92 -0.01
N ARG A 85 16.85 -6.45 1.24
CA ARG A 85 16.86 -7.33 2.42
C ARG A 85 15.63 -8.24 2.40
N GLU A 86 15.76 -9.51 2.78
CA GLU A 86 14.63 -10.45 2.80
C GLU A 86 13.41 -9.91 3.56
N SER A 87 13.63 -9.26 4.69
CA SER A 87 12.54 -8.67 5.49
C SER A 87 11.75 -7.56 4.81
N ILE A 88 12.30 -6.88 3.78
CA ILE A 88 11.57 -5.85 3.04
C ILE A 88 10.73 -6.44 1.90
N VAL A 89 11.06 -7.66 1.46
CA VAL A 89 10.39 -8.40 0.39
C VAL A 89 9.65 -9.65 0.90
N ALA A 90 9.44 -9.74 2.21
CA ALA A 90 8.72 -10.83 2.86
C ALA A 90 7.34 -11.03 2.21
N ASP A 91 7.01 -12.28 1.89
CA ASP A 91 5.74 -12.63 1.26
C ASP A 91 4.59 -12.55 2.29
N TRP A 92 3.35 -12.59 1.82
CA TRP A 92 2.15 -12.36 2.61
C TRP A 92 2.10 -13.16 3.92
N GLU A 93 2.44 -14.45 3.88
CA GLU A 93 2.37 -15.33 5.06
C GLU A 93 3.44 -14.98 6.12
N GLU A 94 4.51 -14.30 5.70
CA GLU A 94 5.64 -13.89 6.55
C GLU A 94 5.42 -12.49 7.17
N LEU A 95 4.48 -11.71 6.62
CA LEU A 95 4.17 -10.38 7.14
C LEU A 95 3.56 -10.46 8.55
N PRO A 96 3.85 -9.51 9.45
CA PRO A 96 3.12 -9.40 10.70
C PRO A 96 1.65 -9.05 10.43
N ALA A 97 0.75 -9.48 11.33
CA ALA A 97 -0.69 -9.32 11.16
C ALA A 97 -1.10 -7.85 10.93
N TRP A 98 -0.50 -6.90 11.64
CA TRP A 98 -0.80 -5.48 11.50
C TRP A 98 -0.50 -4.95 10.08
N GLN A 99 0.55 -5.47 9.44
CA GLN A 99 0.96 -5.03 8.12
C GLN A 99 0.06 -5.63 7.04
N ARG A 100 -0.38 -6.89 7.22
CA ARG A 100 -1.40 -7.49 6.37
C ARG A 100 -2.70 -6.68 6.35
N GLU A 101 -3.16 -6.27 7.54
CA GLU A 101 -4.35 -5.41 7.67
C GLU A 101 -4.13 -4.02 7.06
N THR A 102 -2.96 -3.42 7.28
CA THR A 102 -2.61 -2.12 6.69
C THR A 102 -2.58 -2.17 5.17
N ASN A 103 -2.04 -3.23 4.57
CA ASN A 103 -2.02 -3.41 3.12
C ASN A 103 -3.45 -3.59 2.55
N ALA A 104 -4.33 -4.26 3.28
CA ALA A 104 -5.74 -4.36 2.91
C ALA A 104 -6.46 -3.00 3.03
N ASP A 105 -6.20 -2.24 4.10
CA ASP A 105 -6.72 -0.88 4.29
C ASP A 105 -6.29 0.07 3.17
N ILE A 106 -5.06 -0.06 2.66
CA ILE A 106 -4.60 0.74 1.51
C ILE A 106 -5.46 0.48 0.28
N PHE A 107 -5.72 -0.78 -0.04
CA PHE A 107 -6.54 -1.11 -1.21
C PHE A 107 -7.95 -0.55 -1.05
N GLU A 108 -8.60 -0.83 0.08
CA GLU A 108 -9.98 -0.40 0.33
C GLU A 108 -10.10 1.12 0.38
N HIS A 109 -9.13 1.83 0.96
CA HIS A 109 -9.12 3.29 0.96
C HIS A 109 -9.09 3.87 -0.46
N ILE A 110 -8.24 3.31 -1.34
CA ILE A 110 -8.18 3.73 -2.74
C ILE A 110 -9.48 3.37 -3.46
N GLU A 111 -10.00 2.16 -3.23
CA GLU A 111 -11.26 1.70 -3.83
C GLU A 111 -12.43 2.62 -3.45
N ASP A 112 -12.60 2.92 -2.16
CA ASP A 112 -13.65 3.81 -1.65
C ASP A 112 -13.54 5.22 -2.24
N LEU A 113 -12.31 5.75 -2.37
CA LEU A 113 -12.09 7.05 -2.99
C LEU A 113 -12.49 7.09 -4.47
N ILE A 114 -12.20 6.02 -5.21
CA ILE A 114 -12.52 5.95 -6.65
C ILE A 114 -13.99 5.68 -6.88
N LEU A 115 -14.61 4.79 -6.10
CA LEU A 115 -16.03 4.49 -6.22
C LEU A 115 -16.92 5.63 -5.69
N GLY A 116 -16.50 6.33 -4.65
CA GLY A 116 -17.21 7.49 -4.10
C GLY A 116 -17.09 8.76 -4.94
N ALA A 117 -16.18 8.80 -5.92
CA ALA A 117 -16.04 9.90 -6.87
C ALA A 117 -16.89 9.74 -8.15
N ARG A 118 -17.60 8.61 -8.30
CA ARG A 118 -18.54 8.33 -9.39
C ARG A 118 -19.95 8.80 -9.03
#